data_AF-A0A2D1UZU8-F1
#
_entry.id   AF-A0A2D1UZU8-F1
#
_cell.length_a   1.000
_cell.length_b   1.000
_cell.length_c   1.000
_cell.angle_alpha   90.00
_cell.angle_beta   90.00
_cell.angle_gamma   90.00
#
_symmetry.space_group_name_H-M   'P 1'
#
loop_
_entity.id
_entity.type
_entity.pdbx_description
1 polymer ?
#
loop_
_entity_poly.entity_id
_entity_poly.type
_entity_poly.pdbx_seq_one_letter_code
_entity_poly.pdbx_strand_id
1 'polypeptide(L)'
;VSPDLYGDNNTRLFTYWTSDAYQATGCYNLLCSGFIQVNSDIAMGATIFPVSNYGGSQYDISILVWKDPREGNWWMQFGDNHVLGYWPAPLFSYLADSASMIEWGGEVVNS
;
A
#
# COMPACT_ATOMS: atom_id res chain seq x y z
N VAL A 1 -3.90 -11.15 -4.95
CA VAL A 1 -4.12 -12.14 -3.87
C VAL A 1 -2.83 -12.92 -3.71
N SER A 2 -2.37 -13.20 -2.48
CA SER A 2 -1.11 -13.93 -2.24
C SER A 2 -1.35 -15.08 -1.25
N PRO A 3 -1.68 -16.29 -1.75
CA PRO A 3 -1.88 -17.46 -0.90
C PRO A 3 -0.61 -17.87 -0.16
N ASP A 4 0.57 -17.72 -0.77
CA ASP A 4 1.85 -18.04 -0.13
C ASP A 4 2.12 -17.17 1.10
N LEU A 5 1.69 -15.90 1.08
CA LEU A 5 1.89 -14.97 2.19
C LEU A 5 0.85 -15.12 3.31
N TYR A 6 -0.43 -15.36 2.95
CA TYR A 6 -1.54 -15.31 3.91
C TYR A 6 -2.22 -16.67 4.19
N GLY A 7 -1.90 -17.72 3.42
CA GLY A 7 -2.51 -19.04 3.55
C GLY A 7 -3.99 -19.10 3.11
N ASP A 8 -4.50 -18.05 2.47
CA ASP A 8 -5.88 -17.98 1.96
C ASP A 8 -5.98 -17.23 0.63
N ASN A 9 -7.19 -17.23 0.06
CA ASN A 9 -7.47 -16.60 -1.23
C ASN A 9 -8.18 -15.25 -1.07
N ASN A 10 -8.10 -14.62 0.09
CA ASN A 10 -8.81 -13.37 0.35
C ASN A 10 -8.12 -12.18 -0.34
N THR A 11 -8.92 -11.25 -0.88
CA THR A 11 -8.43 -9.94 -1.30
C THR A 11 -8.06 -9.14 -0.06
N ARG A 12 -6.85 -8.61 0.00
CA ARG A 12 -6.29 -7.94 1.19
C ARG A 12 -5.72 -6.58 0.82
N LEU A 13 -5.94 -5.58 1.69
CA LEU A 13 -5.28 -4.29 1.59
C LEU A 13 -3.82 -4.47 2.01
N PHE A 14 -2.87 -4.08 1.16
CA PHE A 14 -1.45 -4.22 1.46
C PHE A 14 -0.64 -3.04 0.94
N THR A 15 0.55 -2.87 1.50
CA THR A 15 1.61 -2.00 0.99
C THR A 15 2.82 -2.86 0.65
N TYR A 16 3.49 -2.50 -0.45
CA TYR A 16 4.87 -2.87 -0.69
C TYR A 16 5.65 -1.60 -1.04
N TRP A 17 6.88 -1.49 -0.56
CA TRP A 17 7.79 -0.41 -0.94
C TRP A 17 9.13 -0.99 -1.37
N THR A 18 9.86 -0.26 -2.21
CA THR A 18 11.26 -0.54 -2.59
C THR A 18 11.95 0.79 -2.93
N SER A 19 13.25 0.87 -2.69
CA SER A 19 14.09 2.03 -3.05
C SER A 19 14.99 1.77 -4.27
N ASP A 20 15.02 0.53 -4.76
CA ASP A 20 15.98 0.04 -5.76
C ASP A 20 15.29 -0.77 -6.85
N ALA A 21 14.03 -0.48 -7.14
CA ALA A 21 13.25 -1.15 -8.20
C ALA A 21 13.24 -2.68 -8.06
N TYR A 22 12.90 -3.17 -6.87
CA TYR A 22 12.71 -4.59 -6.55
C TYR A 22 13.99 -5.44 -6.60
N GLN A 23 15.17 -4.82 -6.51
CA GLN A 23 16.44 -5.56 -6.61
C GLN A 23 16.81 -6.25 -5.29
N ALA A 24 16.94 -5.49 -4.21
CA ALA A 24 17.34 -5.99 -2.90
C ALA A 24 16.54 -5.36 -1.75
N THR A 25 16.05 -4.14 -1.91
CA THR A 25 15.25 -3.46 -0.89
C THR A 25 13.76 -3.69 -1.10
N GLY A 26 13.06 -3.77 0.02
CA GLY A 26 11.63 -3.63 0.05
C GLY A 26 10.98 -4.46 1.14
N CYS A 27 9.71 -4.19 1.37
CA CYS A 27 8.97 -4.84 2.44
C CYS A 27 7.48 -4.84 2.18
N TYR A 28 6.84 -5.98 2.47
CA TYR A 28 5.39 -6.06 2.58
C TYR A 28 4.92 -5.61 3.96
N ASN A 29 3.92 -4.73 3.98
CA ASN A 29 3.22 -4.29 5.19
C ASN A 29 4.18 -3.91 6.33
N LEU A 30 4.07 -4.62 7.46
CA LEU A 30 4.86 -4.45 8.68
C LEU A 30 5.80 -5.65 8.93
N LEU A 31 6.07 -6.48 7.91
CA LEU A 31 6.93 -7.67 8.06
C LEU A 31 8.40 -7.31 8.34
N CYS A 32 8.77 -6.08 8.05
CA CYS A 32 10.07 -5.45 8.23
C CYS A 32 9.87 -3.94 8.39
N SER A 33 10.92 -3.25 8.85
CA SER A 33 10.91 -1.80 8.97
C SER A 33 10.68 -1.13 7.62
N GLY A 34 9.78 -0.13 7.59
CA GLY A 34 9.66 0.78 6.46
C GLY A 34 8.32 1.49 6.40
N PHE A 35 7.20 0.77 6.50
CA PHE A 35 5.91 1.43 6.72
C PHE A 35 5.65 1.56 8.22
N ILE A 36 5.25 2.75 8.67
CA ILE A 36 4.88 3.03 10.05
C ILE A 36 3.37 3.22 10.09
N GLN A 37 2.65 2.21 10.57
CA GLN A 37 1.21 2.28 10.77
C GLN A 37 0.90 3.10 12.03
N VAL A 38 0.00 4.08 11.91
CA VAL A 38 -0.44 4.95 13.02
C VAL A 38 -1.91 4.75 13.38
N ASN A 39 -2.73 4.29 12.43
CA ASN A 39 -4.13 3.97 12.68
C ASN A 39 -4.28 2.55 13.22
N SER A 40 -5.15 2.36 14.22
CA SER A 40 -5.43 1.06 14.84
C SER A 40 -6.75 0.43 14.38
N ASP A 41 -7.53 1.13 13.56
CA ASP A 41 -8.86 0.69 13.13
C ASP A 41 -8.78 -0.24 11.92
N ILE A 42 -7.84 0.04 11.01
CA ILE A 42 -7.61 -0.73 9.79
C ILE A 42 -6.18 -1.25 9.79
N ALA A 43 -6.02 -2.57 9.81
CA ALA A 43 -4.71 -3.22 9.78
C ALA A 43 -4.20 -3.40 8.35
N MET A 44 -2.89 -3.19 8.13
CA MET A 44 -2.25 -3.65 6.90
C MET A 44 -2.33 -5.18 6.82
N GLY A 45 -2.74 -5.70 5.66
CA GLY A 45 -3.07 -7.10 5.46
C GLY A 45 -4.52 -7.46 5.79
N ALA A 46 -5.36 -6.52 6.23
CA ALA A 46 -6.78 -6.78 6.47
C ALA A 46 -7.51 -7.22 5.19
N THR A 47 -8.46 -8.13 5.34
CA THR A 47 -9.34 -8.56 4.24
C THR A 47 -10.24 -7.41 3.80
N ILE A 48 -10.32 -7.19 2.50
CA ILE A 48 -11.26 -6.25 1.89
C ILE A 48 -12.60 -6.95 1.71
N PHE A 49 -13.66 -6.34 2.24
CA PHE A 49 -15.03 -6.81 2.08
C PHE A 49 -16.01 -5.63 2.11
N PRO A 50 -17.10 -5.65 1.31
CA PRO A 50 -17.43 -6.66 0.29
C PRO A 50 -16.53 -6.57 -0.94
N VAL A 51 -16.49 -7.66 -1.74
CA VAL A 51 -15.77 -7.71 -3.02
C VAL A 51 -16.74 -7.70 -4.20
N SER A 52 -16.31 -7.12 -5.32
CA SER A 52 -17.08 -7.06 -6.56
C SER A 52 -17.34 -8.45 -7.14
N ASN A 53 -18.50 -8.62 -7.80
CA ASN A 53 -18.89 -9.87 -8.45
C ASN A 53 -19.17 -9.66 -9.94
N TYR A 54 -18.78 -10.61 -10.79
CA TYR A 54 -19.10 -10.53 -12.22
C TYR A 54 -20.61 -10.49 -12.45
N GLY A 55 -21.10 -9.49 -13.18
CA GLY A 55 -22.52 -9.28 -13.44
C GLY A 55 -23.35 -8.87 -12.20
N GLY A 56 -22.70 -8.55 -11.08
CA GLY A 56 -23.35 -8.19 -9.82
C GLY A 56 -22.87 -6.85 -9.26
N SER A 57 -23.03 -6.69 -7.94
CA SER A 57 -22.61 -5.48 -7.23
C SER A 57 -21.11 -5.24 -7.40
N GLN A 58 -20.76 -3.99 -7.69
CA GLN A 58 -19.38 -3.51 -7.80
C GLN A 58 -19.09 -2.60 -6.62
N TYR A 59 -17.86 -2.68 -6.12
CA TYR A 59 -17.36 -1.87 -5.02
C TYR A 59 -15.98 -1.32 -5.39
N ASP A 60 -15.69 -0.13 -4.90
CA ASP A 60 -14.39 0.52 -4.99
C ASP A 60 -13.86 0.87 -3.59
N ILE A 61 -12.56 1.15 -3.53
CA ILE A 61 -11.92 1.74 -2.37
C ILE A 61 -11.15 2.97 -2.83
N SER A 62 -11.11 3.98 -1.98
CA SER A 62 -10.32 5.20 -2.23
C SER A 62 -9.04 5.15 -1.40
N ILE A 63 -7.90 5.32 -2.07
CA ILE A 63 -6.59 5.42 -1.44
C ILE A 63 -5.98 6.76 -1.81
N LEU A 64 -5.54 7.50 -0.80
CA LEU A 64 -4.79 8.73 -0.99
C LEU A 64 -3.34 8.50 -0.54
N VAL A 65 -2.40 8.84 -1.42
CA VAL A 65 -0.98 8.90 -1.09
C VAL A 65 -0.49 10.33 -1.34
N TRP A 66 0.17 10.93 -0.35
CA TRP A 66 0.68 12.28 -0.47
C TRP A 66 2.01 12.43 0.26
N LYS A 67 2.81 13.40 -0.18
CA LYS A 67 4.06 13.75 0.46
C LYS A 67 3.84 14.90 1.43
N ASP A 68 4.27 14.74 2.67
CA ASP A 68 4.28 15.84 3.64
C ASP A 68 5.38 16.85 3.26
N PRO A 69 5.04 18.12 2.98
CA PRO A 69 6.03 19.14 2.65
C PRO A 69 6.93 19.54 3.84
N ARG A 70 6.59 19.17 5.07
CA ARG A 70 7.35 19.52 6.27
C ARG A 70 8.39 18.46 6.64
N GLU A 71 7.95 17.22 6.83
CA GLU A 71 8.84 16.12 7.23
C GLU A 71 9.37 15.30 6.05
N GLY A 72 8.77 15.43 4.86
CA GLY A 72 9.14 14.68 3.66
C GLY A 72 8.61 13.24 3.62
N ASN A 73 7.87 12.81 4.65
CA ASN A 73 7.27 11.49 4.72
C ASN A 73 6.18 11.32 3.66
N TRP A 74 6.07 10.12 3.10
CA TRP A 74 4.96 9.76 2.22
C TRP A 74 3.87 9.11 3.05
N TRP A 75 2.70 9.73 3.10
CA TRP A 75 1.56 9.28 3.88
C TRP A 75 0.57 8.51 3.01
N MET A 76 -0.14 7.58 3.65
CA MET A 76 -1.21 6.79 3.05
C MET A 76 -2.49 6.91 3.87
N GLN A 77 -3.62 7.06 3.18
CA GLN A 77 -4.95 7.13 3.77
C GLN A 77 -5.92 6.21 3.02
N PHE A 78 -6.84 5.60 3.77
CA PHE A 78 -7.96 4.81 3.26
C PHE A 78 -9.28 5.55 3.46
N GLY A 79 -10.04 5.71 2.38
CA GLY A 79 -11.26 6.52 2.37
C GLY A 79 -11.00 7.96 2.82
N ASP A 80 -12.00 8.60 3.41
CA ASP A 80 -11.92 10.04 3.72
C ASP A 80 -11.30 10.37 5.09
N ASN A 81 -11.22 9.40 6.00
CA ASN A 81 -10.92 9.69 7.42
C ASN A 81 -9.91 8.73 8.08
N HIS A 82 -9.33 7.76 7.38
CA HIS A 82 -8.41 6.79 7.99
C HIS A 82 -6.99 7.00 7.46
N VAL A 83 -6.24 7.90 8.09
CA VAL A 83 -4.79 8.04 7.84
C VAL A 83 -4.09 6.82 8.39
N LEU A 84 -3.69 5.89 7.52
CA LEU A 84 -3.20 4.57 7.93
C LEU A 84 -1.79 4.64 8.50
N GLY A 85 -0.93 5.45 7.89
CA GLY A 85 0.49 5.47 8.22
C GLY A 85 1.32 6.17 7.15
N TYR A 86 2.63 6.01 7.26
CA TYR A 86 3.58 6.65 6.36
C TYR A 86 4.83 5.81 6.11
N TRP A 87 5.46 6.06 4.97
CA TRP A 87 6.83 5.65 4.65
C TRP A 87 7.78 6.82 4.98
N PRO A 88 8.79 6.61 5.85
CA PRO A 88 9.76 7.64 6.20
C PRO A 88 10.52 8.19 4.98
N ALA A 89 10.76 9.51 4.97
CA ALA A 89 11.50 10.19 3.91
C ALA A 89 12.84 9.52 3.53
N PRO A 90 13.67 9.02 4.48
CA PRO A 90 14.96 8.41 4.15
C PRO A 90 14.87 7.11 3.35
N LEU A 91 13.69 6.49 3.23
CA LEU A 91 13.52 5.30 2.40
C LEU A 91 13.70 5.57 0.92
N PHE A 92 13.46 6.80 0.46
CA PHE A 92 13.42 7.12 -0.96
C PHE A 92 14.38 8.23 -1.32
N SER A 93 15.35 7.92 -2.19
CA SER A 93 16.24 8.89 -2.82
C SER A 93 15.59 9.51 -4.06
N TYR A 94 15.01 8.69 -4.94
CA TYR A 94 14.40 9.15 -6.20
C TYR A 94 13.02 9.80 -6.03
N LEU A 95 12.34 9.57 -4.91
CA LEU A 95 11.06 10.18 -4.54
C LEU A 95 11.22 11.19 -3.39
N ALA A 96 12.44 11.67 -3.15
CA ALA A 96 12.78 12.57 -2.04
C ALA A 96 12.10 13.94 -2.17
N ASP A 97 11.89 14.42 -3.41
CA ASP A 97 11.27 15.71 -3.68
C ASP A 97 9.83 15.56 -4.17
N SER A 98 9.64 14.81 -5.26
CA SER A 98 8.35 14.54 -5.89
C SER A 98 8.42 13.25 -6.72
N ALA A 99 7.25 12.79 -7.21
CA ALA A 99 7.17 11.76 -8.22
C ALA A 99 7.06 12.40 -9.61
N SER A 100 7.89 11.97 -10.57
CA SER A 100 7.77 12.38 -11.98
C SER A 100 6.77 11.54 -12.76
N MET A 101 6.44 10.35 -12.25
CA MET A 101 5.50 9.41 -12.84
C MET A 101 4.69 8.73 -11.73
N ILE A 102 3.40 8.56 -11.97
CA ILE A 102 2.48 7.80 -11.12
C ILE A 102 1.66 6.91 -12.04
N GLU A 103 1.60 5.62 -11.71
CA GLU A 103 0.87 4.62 -12.47
C GLU A 103 -0.22 3.97 -11.60
N TRP A 104 -1.34 3.64 -12.23
CA TRP A 104 -2.46 2.95 -11.61
C TRP A 104 -2.85 1.79 -12.50
N GLY A 105 -2.94 0.59 -11.95
CA GLY A 105 -3.24 -0.61 -12.71
C GLY A 105 -3.35 -1.84 -11.84
N GLY A 106 -3.31 -3.00 -12.49
CA GLY A 106 -3.26 -4.29 -11.84
C GLY A 106 -2.07 -5.08 -12.34
N GLU A 107 -1.40 -5.77 -11.43
CA GLU A 107 -0.35 -6.73 -11.75
C GLU A 107 -0.88 -8.14 -11.48
N VAL A 108 -0.65 -9.05 -12.44
CA VAL A 108 -0.96 -10.47 -12.28
C VAL A 108 0.33 -11.24 -12.52
N VAL A 109 0.78 -11.95 -11.50
CA VAL A 109 1.89 -12.88 -11.61
C VAL A 109 1.30 -14.27 -11.78
N ASN A 110 1.67 -14.94 -12.88
CA ASN A 110 1.36 -16.35 -13.09
C ASN A 110 2.62 -17.15 -12.80
N SER A 111 2.60 -17.94 -11.73
CA SER A 111 3.69 -18.82 -11.30
C SER A 111 3.52 -20.22 -11.88
#